data_AF-A0A925UMQ2-F1
#
_entry.id   AF-A0A925UMQ2-F1
#
_cell.length_a   1.000
_cell.length_b   1.000
_cell.length_c   1.000
_cell.angle_alpha   90.00
_cell.angle_beta   90.00
_cell.angle_gamma   90.00
#
_symmetry.space_group_name_H-M   'P 1'
#
loop_
_entity.id
_entity.type
_entity.pdbx_description
1 polymer ?
#
loop_
_entity_poly.entity_id
_entity_poly.type
_entity_poly.pdbx_seq_one_letter_code
_entity_poly.pdbx_strand_id
1 'polypeptide(L)'
;MLKIEDIISGDFSAYPKETQELMTKYTEILRENIKAELINDRAVRMLKDIDKGNEIFINLLTELLENGSKGFNKMSTQALLNIYLESKGHEDFIKLLEKVNEEV
;
A
#
# COMPACT_ATOMS: atom_id res chain seq x y z
N MET A 1 6.34 -21.12 12.70
CA MET A 1 6.99 -20.21 11.74
C MET A 1 5.97 -19.17 11.34
N LEU A 2 6.37 -17.91 11.34
CA LEU A 2 5.46 -16.80 11.03
C LEU A 2 5.12 -16.84 9.54
N LYS A 3 3.84 -16.65 9.21
CA LYS A 3 3.32 -16.79 7.84
C LYS A 3 2.99 -15.43 7.25
N ILE A 4 3.36 -15.22 5.99
CA ILE A 4 3.03 -13.98 5.26
C ILE A 4 1.51 -13.86 5.11
N GLU A 5 0.81 -14.98 4.98
CA GLU A 5 -0.64 -15.05 4.91
C GLU A 5 -1.32 -14.42 6.13
N ASP A 6 -0.70 -14.50 7.30
CA ASP A 6 -1.23 -13.92 8.55
C ASP A 6 -1.07 -12.39 8.54
N ILE A 7 0.01 -11.87 7.94
CA ILE A 7 0.22 -10.42 7.74
C ILE A 7 -0.83 -9.87 6.77
N ILE A 8 -1.13 -10.64 5.72
CA ILE A 8 -2.12 -10.28 4.71
C ILE A 8 -3.54 -10.31 5.30
N SER A 9 -3.88 -11.33 6.09
CA SER A 9 -5.19 -11.45 6.71
C SER A 9 -5.38 -10.49 7.87
N GLY A 10 -4.30 -10.14 8.57
CA GLY A 10 -4.32 -9.40 9.83
C GLY A 10 -4.78 -10.25 11.02
N ASP A 11 -4.87 -11.57 10.86
CA ASP A 11 -5.26 -12.49 11.93
C ASP A 11 -4.03 -13.06 12.64
N PHE A 12 -3.78 -12.58 13.84
CA PHE A 12 -2.70 -13.04 14.71
C PHE A 12 -3.19 -13.84 15.92
N SER A 13 -4.48 -14.21 15.97
CA SER A 13 -5.09 -14.84 17.15
C SER A 13 -4.41 -16.13 17.61
N ALA A 14 -3.72 -16.83 16.69
CA ALA A 14 -2.96 -18.05 16.96
C ALA A 14 -1.62 -17.82 17.70
N TYR A 15 -1.15 -16.57 17.83
CA TYR A 15 0.16 -16.25 18.41
C TYR A 15 0.08 -15.81 19.88
N PRO A 16 1.18 -15.87 20.66
CA PRO A 16 1.24 -15.27 22.00
C PRO A 16 0.98 -13.75 21.97
N LYS A 17 0.43 -13.18 23.05
CA LYS A 17 0.03 -11.76 23.12
C LYS A 17 1.12 -10.78 22.69
N GLU A 18 2.34 -10.96 23.18
CA GLU A 18 3.48 -10.10 22.82
C GLU A 18 3.77 -10.15 21.31
N THR A 19 3.66 -11.33 20.71
CA THR A 19 3.78 -11.50 19.25
C THR A 19 2.60 -10.86 18.52
N GLN A 20 1.39 -10.95 19.03
CA GLN A 20 0.22 -10.28 18.43
C GLN A 20 0.40 -8.76 18.40
N GLU A 21 0.87 -8.17 19.49
CA GLU A 21 1.12 -6.72 19.59
C GLU A 21 2.18 -6.28 18.57
N LEU A 22 3.31 -6.99 18.52
CA LEU A 22 4.38 -6.72 17.56
C LEU A 22 3.88 -6.83 16.12
N MET A 23 3.16 -7.91 15.78
CA MET A 23 2.68 -8.18 14.42
C MET A 23 1.58 -7.23 13.97
N THR A 24 0.73 -6.80 14.91
CA THR A 24 -0.29 -5.77 14.65
C THR A 24 0.40 -4.46 14.29
N LYS A 25 1.34 -4.00 15.12
CA LYS A 25 2.12 -2.79 14.86
C LYS A 25 2.86 -2.86 13.52
N TYR A 26 3.54 -3.98 13.26
CA TYR A 26 4.23 -4.22 11.99
C TYR A 26 3.30 -4.06 10.79
N THR A 27 2.14 -4.72 10.84
CA THR A 27 1.16 -4.72 9.74
C THR A 27 0.55 -3.35 9.52
N GLU A 28 0.30 -2.59 10.58
CA GLU A 28 -0.15 -1.20 10.49
C GLU A 28 0.90 -0.31 9.79
N ILE A 29 2.17 -0.38 10.22
CA ILE A 29 3.27 0.40 9.62
C ILE A 29 3.46 0.03 8.15
N LEU A 30 3.42 -1.27 7.82
CA LEU A 30 3.49 -1.74 6.44
C LEU A 30 2.35 -1.16 5.59
N ARG A 31 1.12 -1.21 6.10
CA ARG A 31 -0.05 -0.67 5.40
C ARG A 31 0.06 0.83 5.16
N GLU A 32 0.51 1.61 6.15
CA GLU A 32 0.71 3.05 5.98
C GLU A 32 1.78 3.37 4.94
N ASN A 33 2.89 2.63 4.95
CA ASN A 33 3.97 2.79 3.97
C ASN A 33 3.51 2.45 2.54
N ILE A 34 2.79 1.34 2.33
CA ILE A 34 2.20 1.00 1.02
C ILE A 34 1.28 2.12 0.52
N LYS A 35 0.39 2.62 1.39
CA LYS A 35 -0.52 3.71 1.02
C LYS A 35 0.22 4.98 0.64
N ALA A 36 1.20 5.39 1.44
CA ALA A 36 1.97 6.60 1.19
C ALA A 36 2.68 6.54 -0.15
N GLU A 37 3.30 5.41 -0.49
CA GLU A 37 3.98 5.24 -1.77
C GLU A 37 3.01 5.23 -2.96
N LEU A 38 1.87 4.56 -2.84
CA LEU A 38 0.84 4.56 -3.88
C LEU A 38 0.25 5.95 -4.12
N ILE A 39 0.03 6.72 -3.05
CA ILE A 39 -0.45 8.11 -3.14
C ILE A 39 0.61 8.97 -3.83
N ASN A 40 1.86 8.89 -3.38
CA ASN A 40 2.96 9.68 -3.93
C ASN A 40 3.17 9.36 -5.42
N ASP A 41 3.16 8.09 -5.79
CA ASP A 41 3.31 7.63 -7.16
C ASP A 41 2.19 8.15 -8.08
N ARG A 42 0.93 8.12 -7.62
CA ARG A 42 -0.19 8.74 -8.33
C ARG A 42 -0.05 10.25 -8.44
N ALA A 43 0.34 10.93 -7.36
CA ALA A 43 0.53 12.37 -7.35
C ALA A 43 1.65 12.81 -8.31
N VAL A 44 2.79 12.09 -8.31
CA VAL A 44 3.91 12.36 -9.22
C VAL A 44 3.52 12.17 -10.68
N ARG A 45 2.73 11.13 -11.01
CA ARG A 45 2.18 10.96 -12.37
C ARG A 45 1.30 12.14 -12.77
N MET A 46 0.33 12.49 -11.93
CA MET A 46 -0.56 13.64 -12.17
C MET A 46 0.22 14.95 -12.39
N LEU A 47 1.25 15.21 -11.59
CA LEU A 47 2.06 16.42 -11.68
C LEU A 47 2.96 16.43 -12.93
N LYS A 48 3.56 15.30 -13.30
CA LYS A 48 4.42 15.21 -14.49
C LYS A 48 3.69 15.48 -15.81
N ASP A 49 2.38 15.25 -15.83
CA ASP A 49 1.58 15.36 -17.04
C ASP A 49 0.87 16.72 -17.18
N ILE A 50 0.79 17.52 -16.12
CA ILE A 50 0.24 18.88 -16.17
C ILE A 50 0.96 19.76 -17.20
N ASP A 51 2.28 19.63 -17.32
CA ASP A 51 3.08 20.40 -18.27
C ASP A 51 2.99 19.89 -19.73
N LYS A 52 2.43 18.69 -19.94
CA LYS A 52 2.37 18.01 -21.25
C LYS A 52 0.98 17.94 -21.87
N GLY A 53 -0.03 18.45 -21.17
CA GLY A 53 -1.43 18.41 -21.56
C GLY A 53 -2.27 17.83 -20.43
N ASN A 54 -3.37 18.52 -20.12
CA ASN A 54 -4.27 18.14 -19.03
C ASN A 54 -5.06 16.85 -19.28
N GLU A 55 -4.88 16.18 -20.42
CA GLU A 55 -5.64 15.01 -20.83
C GLU A 55 -5.37 13.78 -19.93
N ILE A 56 -4.11 13.51 -19.57
CA ILE A 56 -3.76 12.43 -18.64
C ILE A 56 -4.27 12.75 -17.24
N PHE A 57 -4.16 14.01 -16.82
CA PHE A 57 -4.72 14.48 -15.55
C PHE A 57 -6.25 14.28 -15.50
N ILE A 58 -6.96 14.67 -16.57
CA ILE A 58 -8.41 14.47 -16.70
C ILE A 58 -8.76 12.98 -16.69
N ASN A 59 -8.01 12.14 -17.40
CA ASN A 59 -8.26 10.69 -17.40
C ASN A 59 -8.10 10.07 -16.01
N LEU A 60 -7.04 10.41 -15.28
CA LEU A 60 -6.81 9.95 -13.90
C LEU A 60 -7.89 10.49 -12.94
N LEU A 61 -8.32 11.74 -13.11
CA LEU A 61 -9.38 12.33 -12.30
C LEU A 61 -10.74 11.66 -12.59
N THR A 62 -11.04 11.42 -13.86
CA THR A 62 -12.24 10.69 -14.31
C THR A 62 -12.25 9.28 -13.75
N GLU A 63 -11.13 8.55 -13.85
CA GLU A 63 -11.01 7.20 -13.27
C GLU A 63 -11.24 7.20 -11.75
N LEU A 64 -10.71 8.20 -11.04
CA LEU A 64 -10.93 8.37 -9.60
C LEU A 64 -12.39 8.66 -9.24
N LEU A 65 -13.09 9.46 -10.06
CA LEU A 65 -14.48 9.86 -9.86
C LEU A 65 -15.49 8.79 -10.28
N GLU A 66 -15.26 8.11 -11.40
CA GLU A 66 -16.14 7.08 -11.96
C GLU A 66 -16.08 5.77 -11.19
N ASN A 67 -14.87 5.28 -10.93
CA ASN A 67 -14.70 3.99 -10.27
C ASN A 67 -14.79 4.09 -8.75
N GLY A 68 -14.75 5.33 -8.23
CA GLY A 68 -14.60 5.62 -6.82
C GLY A 68 -13.30 5.01 -6.30
N SER A 69 -12.32 5.83 -5.92
CA SER A 69 -11.29 5.27 -5.04
C SER A 69 -12.02 4.73 -3.81
N LYS A 70 -12.07 3.41 -3.61
CA LYS A 70 -12.23 2.86 -2.27
C LYS A 70 -10.99 3.35 -1.55
N GLY A 71 -11.03 4.59 -1.03
CA GLY A 71 -9.83 5.30 -0.59
C GLY A 71 -8.99 4.36 0.25
N PHE A 72 -7.68 4.28 0.00
CA PHE A 72 -6.85 3.13 0.39
C PHE A 72 -7.04 2.65 1.84
N ASN A 73 -7.45 3.54 2.76
CA ASN A 73 -7.89 3.23 4.11
C ASN A 73 -8.98 2.16 4.23
N LYS A 74 -9.88 2.03 3.25
CA LYS A 74 -10.99 1.06 3.23
C LYS A 74 -10.63 -0.25 2.51
N MET A 75 -9.40 -0.37 1.98
CA MET A 75 -8.96 -1.57 1.28
C MET A 75 -8.34 -2.60 2.24
N SER A 76 -8.53 -3.88 1.94
CA SER A 76 -7.83 -4.97 2.62
C SER A 76 -6.32 -4.91 2.34
N THR A 77 -5.51 -5.54 3.19
CA THR A 77 -4.04 -5.58 3.00
C THR A 77 -3.69 -6.25 1.67
N GLN A 78 -4.37 -7.35 1.33
CA GLN A 78 -4.22 -8.02 0.05
C GLN A 78 -4.46 -7.08 -1.15
N ALA A 79 -5.53 -6.30 -1.12
CA ALA A 79 -5.86 -5.40 -2.22
C ALA A 79 -4.80 -4.30 -2.38
N LEU A 80 -4.31 -3.74 -1.28
CA LEU A 80 -3.22 -2.76 -1.29
C LEU A 80 -1.92 -3.37 -1.85
N LEU A 81 -1.58 -4.58 -1.41
CA LEU A 81 -0.38 -5.29 -1.87
C LEU A 81 -0.45 -5.60 -3.37
N ASN A 82 -1.59 -6.07 -3.87
CA ASN A 82 -1.77 -6.35 -5.30
C ASN A 82 -1.55 -5.10 -6.14
N ILE A 83 -2.21 -3.99 -5.78
CA ILE A 83 -2.04 -2.71 -6.49
C ILE A 83 -0.58 -2.24 -6.44
N TYR A 84 0.07 -2.39 -5.28
CA TYR A 84 1.48 -2.02 -5.13
C TYR A 84 2.37 -2.84 -6.06
N LEU A 85 2.27 -4.16 -6.03
CA LEU A 85 3.07 -5.07 -6.85
C LEU A 85 2.81 -4.87 -8.36
N GLU A 86 1.58 -4.56 -8.77
CA GLU A 86 1.25 -4.22 -10.15
C GLU A 86 1.89 -2.89 -10.59
N SER A 87 1.95 -1.89 -9.70
CA SER A 87 2.46 -0.56 -10.01
C SER A 87 3.98 -0.41 -9.92
N LYS A 88 4.61 -1.10 -8.96
CA LYS A 88 6.02 -0.91 -8.54
C LYS A 88 6.86 -2.19 -8.68
N GLY A 89 6.23 -3.35 -8.63
CA GLY A 89 6.92 -4.63 -8.73
C GLY A 89 7.50 -5.14 -7.40
N HIS A 90 8.12 -6.32 -7.47
CA HIS A 90 8.57 -7.07 -6.30
C HIS A 90 9.85 -6.51 -5.67
N GLU A 91 10.78 -5.99 -6.47
CA GLU A 91 12.04 -5.44 -5.96
C GLU A 91 11.82 -4.21 -5.08
N ASP A 92 10.92 -3.32 -5.49
CA ASP A 92 10.55 -2.15 -4.68
C ASP A 92 9.77 -2.56 -3.42
N PHE A 93 8.98 -3.63 -3.50
CA PHE A 93 8.33 -4.19 -2.32
C PHE A 93 9.33 -4.75 -1.30
N ILE A 94 10.42 -5.38 -1.73
CA ILE A 94 11.48 -5.83 -0.81
C ILE A 94 12.12 -4.64 -0.08
N LYS A 95 12.45 -3.56 -0.80
CA LYS A 95 12.99 -2.33 -0.19
C LYS A 95 12.02 -1.71 0.81
N LEU A 96 10.71 -1.76 0.50
CA LEU A 96 9.67 -1.30 1.41
C LEU A 96 9.68 -2.11 2.71
N LEU A 97 9.83 -3.44 2.64
CA LEU A 97 9.92 -4.29 3.83
C LEU A 97 11.17 -3.99 4.67
N GLU A 98 12.31 -3.75 4.02
CA GLU A 98 13.55 -3.33 4.70
C GLU A 98 13.33 -2.05 5.50
N LYS A 99 12.70 -1.04 4.87
CA LYS A 99 12.34 0.22 5.53
C LYS A 99 11.38 0.01 6.71
N VAL A 100 10.32 -0.78 6.53
CA VAL A 100 9.35 -1.06 7.60
C VAL A 100 10.04 -1.75 8.79
N ASN A 101 11.01 -2.65 8.55
CA ASN A 101 11.76 -3.30 9.62
C ASN A 101 12.59 -2.31 10.46
N GLU A 102 13.03 -1.18 9.88
CA GLU A 102 13.74 -0.13 10.63
C GLU A 102 12.80 0.74 11.48
N GLU A 103 11.50 0.75 11.18
CA GLU A 103 10.47 1.56 11.86
C GLU A 103 9.78 0.83 13.03
N VAL A 104 9.98 -0.48 13.16
CA VAL A 104 9.28 -1.37 14.10
C VAL A 104 9.97 -1.48 15.45
#